data_AF-A0A2N0S1C9-F1
#
_entry.id   AF-A0A2N0S1C9-F1
#
_cell.length_a   1.000
_cell.length_b   1.000
_cell.length_c   1.000
_cell.angle_alpha   90.00
_cell.angle_beta   90.00
_cell.angle_gamma   90.00
#
_symmetry.space_group_name_H-M   'P 1'
#
loop_
_entity.id
_entity.type
_entity.pdbx_description
1 polymer ?
#
loop_
_entity_poly.entity_id
_entity_poly.type
_entity_poly.pdbx_seq_one_letter_code
_entity_poly.pdbx_strand_id
1 'polypeptide(L)'
;MVFQSTLPISINEMPKEIRELNADTPLFGMTLGMRVMQNKVDSIFERLLNFKMSKSENLSYNKNLDVEIIEKEIITQCDFGCLIPPPNVVILTPTGSPNDDNKIFCITQMYKEEFSLNDNKYLDICADEAIFRRLIKSHARWKKIRPILGQWHTSKNMLNAIVDYRSTRRILELVWVATGIAIHIYAKIKNIGIEEIPTGPTDQNICIKAWYFYYQYFTIWKSHLIGICIGNYNLQRNSLTAFAPLFPVTGKNNYTTSVVHFLSILKKYLNLERKFQYCASINLARKGHYPAFDEALKTYGIGYIKQNIIGNIIDQENLNLQI
;
A
#
# COMPACT_ATOMS: atom_id res chain seq x y z
N MET A 1 -9.88 0.60 -18.81
CA MET A 1 -8.46 0.55 -19.19
C MET A 1 -7.84 -0.68 -18.58
N VAL A 2 -7.04 -1.41 -19.35
CA VAL A 2 -6.33 -2.62 -18.91
C VAL A 2 -4.85 -2.44 -19.18
N PHE A 3 -4.04 -2.87 -18.22
CA PHE A 3 -2.59 -2.92 -18.33
C PHE A 3 -2.18 -4.36 -18.62
N GLN A 4 -1.55 -4.58 -19.76
CA GLN A 4 -1.04 -5.88 -20.16
C GLN A 4 0.47 -5.89 -19.96
N SER A 5 0.96 -6.83 -19.15
CA SER A 5 2.39 -7.01 -18.90
C SER A 5 2.81 -8.45 -19.16
N THR A 6 3.98 -8.62 -19.74
CA THR A 6 4.62 -9.94 -19.83
C THR A 6 5.41 -10.18 -18.57
N LEU A 7 5.07 -11.24 -17.83
CA LEU A 7 5.81 -11.63 -16.63
C LEU A 7 7.16 -12.25 -17.02
N PRO A 8 8.21 -12.04 -16.22
CA PRO A 8 9.54 -12.57 -16.49
C PRO A 8 9.64 -14.08 -16.21
N ILE A 9 8.58 -14.67 -15.64
CA ILE A 9 8.48 -16.08 -15.31
C ILE A 9 7.21 -16.68 -15.90
N SER A 10 7.27 -17.95 -16.28
CA SER A 10 6.06 -18.73 -16.57
C SER A 10 5.45 -19.20 -15.25
N ILE A 11 4.19 -18.83 -15.02
CA ILE A 11 3.42 -19.28 -13.84
C ILE A 11 2.35 -20.24 -14.35
N ASN A 12 2.55 -21.54 -14.16
CA ASN A 12 1.54 -22.55 -14.46
C ASN A 12 0.36 -22.39 -13.51
N GLU A 13 -0.76 -21.84 -13.99
CA GLU A 13 -2.01 -21.73 -13.23
C GLU A 13 -2.70 -23.11 -13.08
N MET A 14 -2.07 -24.05 -12.35
CA MET A 14 -2.73 -25.31 -12.00
C MET A 14 -3.74 -25.09 -10.86
N PRO A 15 -4.98 -25.59 -10.96
CA PRO A 15 -6.00 -25.46 -9.91
C PRO A 15 -5.62 -26.09 -8.55
N LYS A 16 -4.58 -26.93 -8.49
CA LYS A 16 -4.17 -27.67 -7.29
C LYS A 16 -3.47 -26.82 -6.21
N GLU A 17 -3.08 -25.59 -6.50
CA GLU A 17 -2.43 -24.70 -5.50
C GLU A 17 -3.43 -23.83 -4.72
N ILE A 18 -4.71 -24.18 -4.72
CA ILE A 18 -5.74 -23.46 -3.95
C ILE A 18 -5.69 -23.90 -2.49
N ARG A 19 -5.40 -22.97 -1.57
CA ARG A 19 -5.39 -23.24 -0.13
C ARG A 19 -6.77 -23.03 0.49
N GLU A 20 -7.19 -23.94 1.36
CA GLU A 20 -8.32 -23.71 2.26
C GLU A 20 -7.91 -22.81 3.43
N LEU A 21 -8.75 -21.82 3.73
CA LEU A 21 -8.56 -20.91 4.86
C LEU A 21 -9.47 -21.36 6.00
N ASN A 22 -8.95 -21.28 7.23
CA ASN A 22 -9.68 -21.58 8.45
C ASN A 22 -9.61 -20.40 9.44
N ALA A 23 -10.29 -20.52 10.57
CA ALA A 23 -10.32 -19.49 11.61
C ALA A 23 -8.93 -19.10 12.14
N ASP A 24 -7.98 -20.05 12.12
CA ASP A 24 -6.62 -19.86 12.62
C ASP A 24 -5.69 -19.18 11.60
N THR A 25 -6.18 -18.85 10.41
CA THR A 25 -5.35 -18.24 9.38
C THR A 25 -5.13 -16.74 9.69
N PRO A 26 -3.92 -16.31 10.10
CA PRO A 26 -3.72 -14.93 10.53
C PRO A 26 -3.72 -13.97 9.34
N LEU A 27 -4.76 -13.16 9.19
CA LEU A 27 -4.86 -12.18 8.11
C LEU A 27 -4.27 -10.81 8.48
N PHE A 28 -4.23 -10.49 9.77
CA PHE A 28 -3.81 -9.18 10.27
C PHE A 28 -2.71 -9.27 11.31
N GLY A 29 -2.12 -8.12 11.59
CA GLY A 29 -1.19 -7.92 12.69
C GLY A 29 0.24 -7.69 12.23
N MET A 30 1.12 -7.46 13.19
CA MET A 30 2.51 -7.16 12.95
C MET A 30 3.22 -8.37 12.30
N THR A 31 3.52 -8.25 11.01
CA THR A 31 4.21 -9.30 10.24
C THR A 31 5.71 -9.31 10.56
N LEU A 32 6.38 -10.43 10.27
CA LEU A 32 7.85 -10.50 10.36
C LEU A 32 8.50 -9.44 9.46
N GLY A 33 7.99 -9.26 8.23
CA GLY A 33 8.50 -8.25 7.33
C GLY A 33 8.38 -6.83 7.88
N MET A 34 7.33 -6.54 8.66
CA MET A 34 7.19 -5.23 9.30
C MET A 34 8.06 -5.06 10.54
N ARG A 35 8.31 -6.12 11.32
CA ARG A 35 9.33 -6.07 12.38
C ARG A 35 10.72 -5.80 11.80
N VAL A 36 11.10 -6.51 10.73
CA VAL A 36 12.38 -6.28 10.05
C VAL A 36 12.48 -4.84 9.54
N MET A 37 11.41 -4.32 8.94
CA MET A 37 11.39 -2.95 8.45
C MET A 37 11.46 -1.92 9.58
N GLN A 38 10.74 -2.13 10.70
CA GLN A 38 10.83 -1.28 11.88
C GLN A 38 12.27 -1.20 12.40
N ASN A 39 12.94 -2.35 12.55
CA ASN A 39 14.34 -2.40 12.98
C ASN A 39 15.28 -1.69 11.99
N LYS A 40 15.02 -1.78 10.67
CA LYS A 40 15.79 -1.02 9.67
C LYS A 40 15.63 0.49 9.87
N VAL A 41 14.41 0.96 10.12
CA VAL A 41 14.14 2.38 10.37
C VAL A 41 14.79 2.83 11.67
N ASP A 42 14.68 2.06 12.75
CA ASP A 42 15.32 2.36 14.03
C ASP A 42 16.85 2.46 13.89
N SER A 43 17.47 1.50 13.19
CA SER A 43 18.91 1.54 12.88
C SER A 43 19.32 2.76 12.04
N ILE A 44 18.45 3.22 11.12
CA ILE A 44 18.68 4.45 10.37
C ILE A 44 18.68 5.66 11.31
N PHE A 45 17.68 5.78 12.20
CA PHE A 45 17.65 6.86 13.19
C PHE A 45 18.88 6.85 14.08
N GLU A 46 19.27 5.70 14.65
CA GLU A 46 20.46 5.59 15.50
C GLU A 46 21.74 6.02 14.78
N ARG A 47 21.95 5.52 13.56
CA ARG A 47 23.13 5.87 12.75
C ARG A 47 23.15 7.36 12.40
N LEU A 48 22.01 7.92 11.99
CA LEU A 48 21.90 9.31 11.57
C LEU A 48 22.03 10.29 12.74
N LEU A 49 21.50 9.93 13.91
CA LEU A 49 21.64 10.70 15.16
C LEU A 49 23.07 10.65 15.69
N ASN A 50 23.79 9.56 15.47
CA ASN A 50 25.22 9.42 15.79
C ASN A 50 25.53 9.88 17.23
N PHE A 51 24.84 9.27 18.19
CA PHE A 51 24.93 9.62 19.60
C PHE A 51 26.37 9.52 20.14
N LYS A 52 26.82 10.54 20.85
CA LYS A 52 28.09 10.56 21.58
C LYS A 52 27.85 10.98 23.02
N MET A 53 28.33 10.15 23.95
CA MET A 53 28.25 10.43 25.39
C MET A 53 29.52 11.14 25.84
N SER A 54 29.38 12.31 26.48
CA SER A 54 30.52 12.97 27.11
C SER A 54 30.87 12.31 28.46
N LYS A 55 32.07 12.60 28.98
CA LYS A 55 32.48 12.23 30.34
C LYS A 55 31.58 12.81 31.45
N SER A 56 30.74 13.80 31.11
CA SER A 56 29.82 14.49 32.03
C SER A 56 28.36 14.04 31.86
N GLU A 57 28.13 12.86 31.25
CA GLU A 57 26.79 12.32 30.93
C GLU A 57 25.91 13.20 30.02
N ASN A 58 26.50 14.19 29.34
CA ASN A 58 25.77 15.00 28.38
C ASN A 58 25.71 14.28 27.03
N LEU A 59 24.49 13.99 26.59
CA LEU A 59 24.23 13.38 25.30
C LEU A 59 24.36 14.41 24.17
N SER A 60 25.27 14.17 23.24
CA SER A 60 25.39 14.92 21.99
C SER A 60 24.95 14.07 20.81
N TYR A 61 24.30 14.68 19.82
CA TYR A 61 23.78 14.00 18.63
C TYR A 61 23.65 14.99 17.46
N ASN A 62 23.57 14.45 16.25
CA ASN A 62 23.33 15.20 15.03
C ASN A 62 21.89 15.75 15.01
N LYS A 63 21.77 17.08 14.88
CA LYS A 63 20.49 17.78 14.80
C LYS A 63 20.07 18.11 13.36
N ASN A 64 20.95 17.89 12.39
CA ASN A 64 20.68 18.16 10.98
C ASN A 64 20.03 16.93 10.34
N LEU A 65 18.76 16.71 10.68
CA LEU A 65 17.92 15.63 10.16
C LEU A 65 16.61 16.21 9.65
N ASP A 66 16.24 15.80 8.45
CA ASP A 66 14.95 16.11 7.85
C ASP A 66 14.28 14.83 7.30
N VAL A 67 13.06 14.99 6.81
CA VAL A 67 12.27 13.89 6.26
C VAL A 67 12.94 13.30 5.02
N GLU A 68 13.52 14.14 4.17
CA GLU A 68 14.15 13.74 2.90
C GLU A 68 15.37 12.84 3.13
N ILE A 69 16.24 13.18 4.09
CA ILE A 69 17.43 12.40 4.45
C ILE A 69 17.00 11.02 4.94
N ILE A 70 16.05 10.96 5.87
CA ILE A 70 15.58 9.69 6.45
C ILE A 70 14.91 8.83 5.38
N GLU A 71 14.03 9.41 4.56
CA GLU A 71 13.34 8.69 3.49
C GLU A 71 14.31 8.13 2.45
N LYS A 72 15.32 8.91 2.05
CA LYS A 72 16.36 8.45 1.13
C LYS A 72 17.10 7.25 1.69
N GLU A 73 17.53 7.30 2.95
CA GLU A 73 18.22 6.18 3.61
C GLU A 73 17.30 4.95 3.73
N ILE A 74 16.01 5.14 4.01
CA ILE A 74 15.04 4.03 4.05
C ILE A 74 14.96 3.36 2.68
N ILE A 75 14.82 4.13 1.60
CA ILE A 75 14.74 3.58 0.24
C ILE A 75 15.99 2.78 -0.12
N THR A 76 17.19 3.20 0.30
CA THR A 76 18.43 2.43 0.04
C THR A 76 18.47 1.06 0.72
N GLN A 77 17.66 0.86 1.77
CA GLN A 77 17.55 -0.40 2.51
C GLN A 77 16.40 -1.28 2.00
N CYS A 78 15.70 -0.87 0.94
CA CYS A 78 14.57 -1.57 0.35
C CYS A 78 14.89 -2.07 -1.06
N ASP A 79 14.45 -3.30 -1.36
CA ASP A 79 14.52 -3.81 -2.72
C ASP A 79 13.46 -3.14 -3.59
N PHE A 80 13.86 -2.74 -4.79
CA PHE A 80 12.91 -2.28 -5.81
C PHE A 80 12.15 -3.49 -6.37
N GLY A 81 10.83 -3.37 -6.46
CA GLY A 81 10.00 -4.35 -7.15
C GLY A 81 9.60 -3.87 -8.54
N CYS A 82 8.51 -4.43 -9.08
CA CYS A 82 8.00 -4.09 -10.41
C CYS A 82 9.08 -4.16 -11.51
N LEU A 83 9.72 -5.32 -11.65
CA LEU A 83 10.88 -5.54 -12.54
C LEU A 83 10.48 -5.83 -13.99
N ILE A 84 9.29 -5.41 -14.41
CA ILE A 84 8.76 -5.65 -15.75
C ILE A 84 8.80 -4.36 -16.58
N PRO A 85 8.91 -4.47 -17.91
CA PRO A 85 8.77 -3.32 -18.80
C PRO A 85 7.41 -2.63 -18.62
N PRO A 86 7.30 -1.35 -19.04
CA PRO A 86 6.01 -0.67 -19.05
C PRO A 86 4.93 -1.50 -19.75
N PRO A 87 3.71 -1.56 -19.18
CA PRO A 87 2.65 -2.37 -19.76
C PRO A 87 2.14 -1.75 -21.06
N ASN A 88 1.61 -2.60 -21.94
CA ASN A 88 0.73 -2.12 -22.99
C ASN A 88 -0.59 -1.66 -22.37
N VAL A 89 -1.03 -0.46 -22.74
CA VAL A 89 -2.27 0.12 -22.25
C VAL A 89 -3.37 -0.12 -23.29
N VAL A 90 -4.42 -0.83 -22.89
CA VAL A 90 -5.60 -1.07 -23.72
C VAL A 90 -6.79 -0.29 -23.17
N ILE A 91 -7.36 0.58 -24.00
CA ILE A 91 -8.60 1.30 -23.69
C ILE A 91 -9.76 0.40 -24.08
N LEU A 92 -10.68 0.18 -23.14
CA LEU A 92 -11.86 -0.66 -23.36
C LEU A 92 -13.09 0.23 -23.46
N THR A 93 -14.08 -0.23 -24.23
CA THR A 93 -15.32 0.50 -24.48
C THR A 93 -16.02 0.84 -23.16
N PRO A 94 -16.37 2.11 -22.90
CA PRO A 94 -17.07 2.48 -21.69
C PRO A 94 -18.49 1.90 -21.72
N THR A 95 -18.87 1.12 -20.71
CA THR A 95 -20.23 0.58 -20.61
C THR A 95 -20.78 0.73 -19.20
N GLY A 96 -21.99 1.29 -19.11
CA GLY A 96 -22.77 1.30 -17.88
C GLY A 96 -22.23 2.19 -16.75
N SER A 97 -22.97 2.24 -15.65
CA SER A 97 -22.57 2.95 -14.44
C SER A 97 -21.75 2.01 -13.55
N PRO A 98 -20.60 2.46 -13.00
CA PRO A 98 -19.80 1.67 -12.06
C PRO A 98 -20.49 1.46 -10.70
N ASN A 99 -21.64 2.10 -10.48
CA ASN A 99 -22.38 2.01 -9.22
C ASN A 99 -23.32 0.80 -9.11
N ASP A 100 -23.54 0.06 -10.20
CA ASP A 100 -24.48 -1.06 -10.29
C ASP A 100 -23.75 -2.42 -10.32
N ASP A 101 -24.12 -3.31 -9.39
CA ASP A 101 -23.52 -4.65 -9.26
C ASP A 101 -23.71 -5.50 -10.53
N ASN A 102 -24.87 -5.41 -11.18
CA ASN A 102 -25.15 -6.18 -12.40
C ASN A 102 -24.33 -5.64 -13.56
N LYS A 103 -24.17 -4.32 -13.67
CA LYS A 103 -23.32 -3.72 -14.71
C LYS A 103 -21.86 -4.10 -14.52
N ILE A 104 -21.35 -4.11 -13.29
CA ILE A 104 -19.99 -4.62 -13.00
C ILE A 104 -19.85 -6.09 -13.41
N PHE A 105 -20.85 -6.93 -13.12
CA PHE A 105 -20.82 -8.32 -13.57
C PHE A 105 -20.82 -8.44 -15.11
N CYS A 106 -21.67 -7.68 -15.82
CA CYS A 106 -21.66 -7.66 -17.29
C CYS A 106 -20.29 -7.26 -17.84
N ILE A 107 -19.64 -6.24 -17.27
CA ILE A 107 -18.27 -5.84 -17.65
C ILE A 107 -17.29 -7.00 -17.49
N THR A 108 -17.40 -7.81 -16.42
CA THR A 108 -16.52 -8.97 -16.26
C THR A 108 -16.74 -10.04 -17.34
N GLN A 109 -17.97 -10.17 -17.85
CA GLN A 109 -18.26 -11.10 -18.97
C GLN A 109 -17.75 -10.54 -20.29
N MET A 110 -17.86 -9.23 -20.53
CA MET A 110 -17.25 -8.60 -21.69
C MET A 110 -15.74 -8.85 -21.74
N TYR A 111 -15.05 -8.67 -20.61
CA TYR A 111 -13.61 -8.96 -20.53
C TYR A 111 -13.29 -10.45 -20.73
N LYS A 112 -14.17 -11.36 -20.29
CA LYS A 112 -14.02 -12.80 -20.57
C LYS A 112 -14.00 -13.05 -22.09
N GLU A 113 -14.93 -12.45 -22.82
CA GLU A 113 -15.06 -12.58 -24.27
C GLU A 113 -13.90 -11.91 -25.01
N GLU A 114 -13.59 -10.65 -24.69
CA GLU A 114 -12.51 -9.89 -25.32
C GLU A 114 -11.14 -10.55 -25.14
N PHE A 115 -10.87 -11.13 -23.97
CA PHE A 115 -9.62 -11.88 -23.72
C PHE A 115 -9.68 -13.34 -24.13
N SER A 116 -10.78 -13.80 -24.73
CA SER A 116 -10.99 -15.19 -25.14
C SER A 116 -10.67 -16.19 -24.02
N LEU A 117 -11.12 -15.87 -22.79
CA LEU A 117 -10.85 -16.68 -21.61
C LEU A 117 -11.74 -17.93 -21.61
N ASN A 118 -11.10 -19.10 -21.69
CA ASN A 118 -11.77 -20.36 -21.46
C ASN A 118 -12.09 -20.57 -19.96
N ASP A 119 -12.94 -21.55 -19.64
CA ASP A 119 -13.40 -21.77 -18.27
C ASP A 119 -12.31 -22.24 -17.29
N ASN A 120 -11.12 -22.57 -17.80
CA ASN A 120 -9.98 -22.96 -16.97
C ASN A 120 -9.13 -21.78 -16.50
N LYS A 121 -9.22 -20.62 -17.16
CA LYS A 121 -8.43 -19.42 -16.84
C LYS A 121 -9.11 -18.51 -15.83
N TYR A 122 -8.31 -17.77 -15.06
CA TYR A 122 -8.80 -16.73 -14.16
C TYR A 122 -8.78 -15.35 -14.84
N LEU A 123 -9.69 -14.48 -14.41
CA LEU A 123 -9.74 -13.07 -14.77
C LEU A 123 -9.34 -12.23 -13.54
N ASP A 124 -8.14 -11.67 -13.58
CA ASP A 124 -7.58 -10.82 -12.52
C ASP A 124 -7.98 -9.35 -12.76
N ILE A 125 -8.68 -8.72 -11.82
CA ILE A 125 -9.18 -7.34 -12.00
C ILE A 125 -8.79 -6.47 -10.82
N CYS A 126 -7.93 -5.47 -11.05
CA CYS A 126 -7.60 -4.44 -10.08
C CYS A 126 -8.58 -3.27 -10.15
N ALA A 127 -9.10 -2.84 -9.00
CA ALA A 127 -10.04 -1.72 -8.93
C ALA A 127 -9.98 -0.96 -7.61
N ASP A 128 -10.49 0.27 -7.60
CA ASP A 128 -10.71 1.02 -6.35
C ASP A 128 -11.67 0.27 -5.40
N GLU A 129 -11.66 0.61 -4.12
CA GLU A 129 -12.42 -0.11 -3.09
C GLU A 129 -13.92 -0.25 -3.42
N ALA A 130 -14.51 0.80 -3.99
CA ALA A 130 -15.93 0.82 -4.30
C ALA A 130 -16.28 -0.20 -5.39
N ILE A 131 -15.46 -0.30 -6.44
CA ILE A 131 -15.62 -1.30 -7.50
C ILE A 131 -15.19 -2.68 -6.98
N PHE A 132 -14.14 -2.78 -6.18
CA PHE A 132 -13.66 -4.01 -5.59
C PHE A 132 -14.75 -4.76 -4.83
N ARG A 133 -15.52 -4.08 -3.96
CA ARG A 133 -16.65 -4.71 -3.25
C ARG A 133 -17.69 -5.30 -4.20
N ARG A 134 -17.92 -4.68 -5.36
CA ARG A 134 -18.84 -5.19 -6.38
C ARG A 134 -18.25 -6.40 -7.10
N LEU A 135 -16.94 -6.36 -7.41
CA LEU A 135 -16.21 -7.50 -7.95
C LEU A 135 -16.22 -8.71 -7.01
N ILE A 136 -16.25 -8.51 -5.68
CA ILE A 136 -16.44 -9.62 -4.72
C ILE A 136 -17.81 -10.29 -4.90
N LYS A 137 -18.87 -9.52 -5.16
CA LYS A 137 -20.19 -10.08 -5.48
C LYS A 137 -20.16 -10.80 -6.84
N SER A 138 -19.48 -10.22 -7.84
CA SER A 138 -19.27 -10.87 -9.13
C SER A 138 -18.50 -12.19 -9.00
N HIS A 139 -17.48 -12.24 -8.13
CA HIS A 139 -16.74 -13.47 -7.81
C HIS A 139 -17.65 -14.55 -7.21
N ALA A 140 -18.68 -14.18 -6.45
CA ALA A 140 -19.66 -15.15 -5.95
C ALA A 140 -20.47 -15.80 -7.09
N ARG A 141 -20.75 -15.06 -8.17
CA ARG A 141 -21.42 -15.54 -9.38
C ARG A 141 -20.49 -16.31 -10.33
N TRP A 142 -19.26 -15.83 -10.52
CA TRP A 142 -18.26 -16.47 -11.38
C TRP A 142 -16.92 -16.57 -10.64
N LYS A 143 -16.62 -17.77 -10.12
CA LYS A 143 -15.46 -18.05 -9.24
C LYS A 143 -14.10 -17.85 -9.91
N LYS A 144 -14.06 -17.62 -11.22
CA LYS A 144 -12.85 -17.36 -11.99
C LYS A 144 -12.43 -15.89 -11.98
N ILE A 145 -13.27 -14.98 -11.49
CA ILE A 145 -12.84 -13.60 -11.22
C ILE A 145 -11.96 -13.61 -9.97
N ARG A 146 -10.78 -13.01 -10.00
CA ARG A 146 -9.97 -12.73 -8.80
C ARG A 146 -9.84 -11.22 -8.63
N PRO A 147 -10.66 -10.62 -7.75
CA PRO A 147 -10.60 -9.19 -7.47
C PRO A 147 -9.29 -8.81 -6.79
N ILE A 148 -8.72 -7.68 -7.19
CA ILE A 148 -7.49 -7.10 -6.65
C ILE A 148 -7.83 -5.70 -6.13
N LEU A 149 -7.50 -5.42 -4.88
CA LEU A 149 -7.77 -4.14 -4.26
C LEU A 149 -6.70 -3.11 -4.64
N GLY A 150 -7.11 -1.99 -5.21
CA GLY A 150 -6.25 -0.82 -5.45
C GLY A 150 -5.77 -0.23 -4.13
N GLN A 151 -4.46 -0.28 -3.90
CA GLN A 151 -3.86 0.00 -2.59
C GLN A 151 -3.52 1.48 -2.35
N TRP A 152 -3.47 2.31 -3.39
CA TRP A 152 -3.19 3.74 -3.22
C TRP A 152 -4.29 4.46 -2.45
N HIS A 153 -5.55 4.21 -2.82
CA HIS A 153 -6.69 4.77 -2.12
C HIS A 153 -6.75 4.33 -0.65
N THR A 154 -6.23 3.14 -0.34
CA THR A 154 -6.13 2.63 1.04
C THR A 154 -5.20 3.49 1.90
N SER A 155 -4.07 3.95 1.33
CA SER A 155 -3.16 4.92 1.98
C SER A 155 -3.79 6.31 2.14
N LYS A 156 -4.47 6.80 1.09
CA LYS A 156 -5.11 8.12 1.09
C LYS A 156 -6.27 8.19 2.07
N ASN A 157 -7.15 7.18 2.04
CA ASN A 157 -8.39 7.19 2.80
C ASN A 157 -8.18 6.95 4.30
N MET A 158 -7.00 6.49 4.71
CA MET A 158 -6.58 6.50 6.11
C MET A 158 -6.46 7.93 6.66
N LEU A 159 -6.11 8.90 5.81
CA LEU A 159 -5.93 10.31 6.18
C LEU A 159 -7.12 11.21 5.79
N ASN A 160 -8.24 10.63 5.32
CA ASN A 160 -9.34 11.35 4.66
C ASN A 160 -10.21 12.24 5.56
N ALA A 161 -9.85 12.47 6.82
CA ALA A 161 -10.52 13.48 7.63
C ALA A 161 -10.20 14.92 7.18
N ILE A 162 -9.26 15.11 6.24
CA ILE A 162 -8.68 16.42 5.94
C ILE A 162 -8.77 16.76 4.44
N VAL A 163 -9.17 18.01 4.15
CA VAL A 163 -9.43 18.57 2.81
C VAL A 163 -8.18 18.56 1.90
N ASP A 164 -6.98 18.59 2.47
CA ASP A 164 -5.71 18.49 1.73
C ASP A 164 -4.83 17.34 2.23
N TYR A 165 -4.89 16.21 1.51
CA TYR A 165 -4.07 15.03 1.79
C TYR A 165 -2.57 15.33 1.71
N ARG A 166 -2.13 16.19 0.78
CA ARG A 166 -0.69 16.42 0.53
C ARG A 166 -0.08 17.17 1.70
N SER A 167 -0.72 18.25 2.13
CA SER A 167 -0.30 19.00 3.31
C SER A 167 -0.40 18.16 4.59
N THR A 168 -1.49 17.41 4.77
CA THR A 168 -1.66 16.49 5.91
C THR A 168 -0.52 15.48 6.00
N ARG A 169 -0.23 14.80 4.89
CA ARG A 169 0.85 13.83 4.80
C ARG A 169 2.18 14.47 5.22
N ARG A 170 2.48 15.66 4.69
CA ARG A 170 3.75 16.34 5.01
C ARG A 170 3.85 16.67 6.50
N ILE A 171 2.78 17.17 7.11
CA ILE A 171 2.75 17.46 8.55
C ILE A 171 2.99 16.19 9.35
N LEU A 172 2.33 15.08 9.01
CA LEU A 172 2.52 13.83 9.74
C LEU A 172 3.92 13.25 9.56
N GLU A 173 4.53 13.39 8.38
CA GLU A 173 5.93 13.01 8.16
C GLU A 173 6.89 13.81 9.05
N LEU A 174 6.65 15.13 9.20
CA LEU A 174 7.44 15.98 10.10
C LEU A 174 7.26 15.58 11.57
N VAL A 175 6.02 15.34 12.01
CA VAL A 175 5.75 14.88 13.37
C VAL A 175 6.41 13.53 13.61
N TRP A 176 6.31 12.60 12.68
CA TRP A 176 6.95 11.29 12.77
C TRP A 176 8.47 11.37 12.93
N VAL A 177 9.15 12.22 12.16
CA VAL A 177 10.60 12.43 12.32
C VAL A 177 10.91 12.99 13.70
N ALA A 178 10.18 14.03 14.13
CA ALA A 178 10.39 14.63 15.45
C ALA A 178 10.16 13.62 16.58
N THR A 179 9.09 12.83 16.50
CA THR A 179 8.78 11.76 17.45
C THR A 179 9.85 10.67 17.42
N GLY A 180 10.28 10.23 16.25
CA GLY A 180 11.36 9.25 16.08
C GLY A 180 12.64 9.72 16.77
N ILE A 181 13.07 10.96 16.53
CA ILE A 181 14.23 11.56 17.20
C ILE A 181 14.05 11.56 18.73
N ALA A 182 12.91 12.03 19.22
CA ALA A 182 12.64 12.14 20.66
C ALA A 182 12.64 10.77 21.35
N ILE A 183 12.04 9.75 20.74
CA ILE A 183 12.01 8.38 21.26
C ILE A 183 13.43 7.79 21.32
N HIS A 184 14.23 7.95 20.25
CA HIS A 184 15.59 7.42 20.24
C HIS A 184 16.48 8.12 21.27
N ILE A 185 16.33 9.45 21.44
CA ILE A 185 17.00 10.19 22.52
C ILE A 185 16.57 9.64 23.88
N TYR A 186 15.26 9.45 24.10
CA TYR A 186 14.74 8.91 25.35
C TYR A 186 15.32 7.53 25.67
N ALA A 187 15.27 6.60 24.70
CA ALA A 187 15.84 5.26 24.83
C ALA A 187 17.33 5.33 25.16
N LYS A 188 18.07 6.24 24.51
CA LYS A 188 19.50 6.42 24.75
C LYS A 188 19.83 6.99 26.13
N ILE A 189 19.07 7.97 26.61
CA ILE A 189 19.24 8.55 27.96
C ILE A 189 18.90 7.52 29.04
N LYS A 190 17.87 6.71 28.82
CA LYS A 190 17.46 5.66 29.75
C LYS A 190 18.28 4.38 29.65
N ASN A 191 19.13 4.27 28.63
CA ASN A 191 19.93 3.08 28.33
C ASN A 191 19.08 1.80 28.24
N ILE A 192 17.97 1.88 27.50
CA ILE A 192 17.05 0.78 27.22
C ILE A 192 16.92 0.58 25.70
N GLY A 193 16.56 -0.62 25.26
CA GLY A 193 16.11 -0.87 23.88
C GLY A 193 14.83 -0.10 23.57
N ILE A 194 14.68 0.37 22.33
CA ILE A 194 13.48 1.11 21.90
C ILE A 194 12.23 0.21 21.96
N GLU A 195 12.41 -1.08 21.72
CA GLU A 195 11.40 -2.12 21.79
C GLU A 195 10.90 -2.40 23.22
N GLU A 196 11.64 -1.98 24.24
CA GLU A 196 11.29 -2.15 25.65
C GLU A 196 10.31 -1.07 26.15
N ILE A 197 10.22 0.06 25.44
CA ILE A 197 9.33 1.19 25.76
C ILE A 197 7.86 0.76 25.96
N PRO A 198 7.22 0.00 25.03
CA PRO A 198 5.83 -0.41 25.21
C PRO A 198 5.63 -1.39 26.38
N THR A 199 6.64 -2.21 26.72
CA THR A 199 6.55 -3.27 27.74
C THR A 199 6.91 -2.84 29.15
N GLY A 200 7.42 -1.62 29.34
CA GLY A 200 7.72 -1.08 30.66
C GLY A 200 6.49 -0.95 31.58
N PRO A 201 6.68 -0.69 32.89
CA PRO A 201 5.59 -0.56 33.87
C PRO A 201 4.51 0.43 33.42
N THR A 202 3.22 0.09 33.58
CA THR A 202 2.08 0.89 33.11
C THR A 202 2.05 2.31 33.71
N ASP A 203 2.59 2.46 34.92
CA ASP A 203 2.49 3.67 35.73
C ASP A 203 3.59 4.70 35.41
N GLN A 204 4.60 4.30 34.62
CA GLN A 204 5.66 5.18 34.18
C GLN A 204 5.45 5.59 32.71
N ASN A 205 5.17 6.88 32.55
CA ASN A 205 5.30 7.65 31.30
C ASN A 205 4.41 7.18 30.13
N ILE A 206 3.11 7.04 30.39
CA ILE A 206 2.07 6.74 29.38
C ILE A 206 2.19 7.58 28.10
N CYS A 207 2.63 8.83 28.22
CA CYS A 207 2.87 9.73 27.10
C CYS A 207 3.94 9.20 26.14
N ILE A 208 5.07 8.69 26.66
CA ILE A 208 6.15 8.14 25.82
C ILE A 208 5.67 6.88 25.10
N LYS A 209 4.88 6.03 25.76
CA LYS A 209 4.27 4.85 25.12
C LYS A 209 3.34 5.24 23.99
N ALA A 210 2.48 6.23 24.20
CA ALA A 210 1.58 6.73 23.16
C ALA A 210 2.36 7.25 21.94
N TRP A 211 3.42 8.03 22.18
CA TRP A 211 4.31 8.51 21.12
C TRP A 211 5.08 7.40 20.43
N TYR A 212 5.52 6.37 21.16
CA TYR A 212 6.12 5.17 20.58
C TYR A 212 5.17 4.44 19.63
N PHE A 213 3.91 4.23 20.03
CA PHE A 213 2.92 3.63 19.14
C PHE A 213 2.64 4.51 17.93
N TYR A 214 2.53 5.83 18.09
CA TYR A 214 2.42 6.75 16.96
C TYR A 214 3.58 6.57 15.98
N TYR A 215 4.82 6.58 16.50
CA TYR A 215 6.02 6.37 15.71
C TYR A 215 5.99 5.02 14.95
N GLN A 216 5.69 3.92 15.64
CA GLN A 216 5.61 2.59 15.06
C GLN A 216 4.53 2.47 13.98
N TYR A 217 3.30 2.90 14.26
CA TYR A 217 2.20 2.83 13.29
C TYR A 217 2.44 3.73 12.09
N PHE A 218 3.05 4.90 12.30
CA PHE A 218 3.40 5.77 11.20
C PHE A 218 4.55 5.21 10.36
N THR A 219 5.53 4.54 10.98
CA THR A 219 6.56 3.78 10.24
C THR A 219 5.94 2.72 9.34
N ILE A 220 4.92 1.99 9.82
CA ILE A 220 4.18 1.01 9.02
C ILE A 220 3.47 1.68 7.84
N TRP A 221 2.80 2.81 8.07
CA TRP A 221 2.12 3.57 7.00
C TRP A 221 3.09 4.16 5.98
N LYS A 222 4.20 4.76 6.44
CA LYS A 222 5.27 5.30 5.59
C LYS A 222 5.92 4.20 4.76
N SER A 223 6.13 3.03 5.34
CA SER A 223 6.62 1.83 4.64
C SER A 223 5.66 1.41 3.52
N HIS A 224 4.35 1.45 3.74
CA HIS A 224 3.37 1.16 2.70
C HIS A 224 3.50 2.12 1.51
N LEU A 225 3.62 3.42 1.78
CA LEU A 225 3.83 4.44 0.74
C LEU A 225 5.13 4.22 -0.03
N ILE A 226 6.23 3.99 0.67
CA ILE A 226 7.53 3.69 0.03
C ILE A 226 7.41 2.43 -0.84
N GLY A 227 6.76 1.39 -0.31
CA GLY A 227 6.49 0.15 -1.04
C GLY A 227 5.72 0.37 -2.33
N ILE A 228 4.73 1.28 -2.33
CA ILE A 228 4.04 1.69 -3.56
C ILE A 228 5.05 2.33 -4.50
N CYS A 229 5.75 3.39 -4.06
CA CYS A 229 6.66 4.18 -4.88
C CYS A 229 7.77 3.37 -5.57
N ILE A 230 8.32 2.35 -4.87
CA ILE A 230 9.40 1.50 -5.39
C ILE A 230 8.89 0.18 -5.99
N GLY A 231 7.58 -0.03 -6.06
CA GLY A 231 6.97 -1.24 -6.60
C GLY A 231 7.18 -2.51 -5.76
N ASN A 232 7.59 -2.38 -4.49
CA ASN A 232 7.87 -3.51 -3.62
C ASN A 232 6.58 -4.10 -3.02
N TYR A 233 6.12 -5.19 -3.63
CA TYR A 233 4.92 -5.91 -3.18
C TYR A 233 4.96 -6.34 -1.72
N ASN A 234 6.08 -6.92 -1.28
CA ASN A 234 6.18 -7.47 0.07
C ASN A 234 6.01 -6.37 1.10
N LEU A 235 6.63 -5.21 0.87
CA LEU A 235 6.48 -4.04 1.73
C LEU A 235 5.03 -3.55 1.72
N GLN A 236 4.43 -3.39 0.53
CA GLN A 236 3.02 -3.01 0.40
C GLN A 236 2.07 -3.94 1.18
N ARG A 237 2.17 -5.25 0.95
CA ARG A 237 1.35 -6.29 1.59
C ARG A 237 1.57 -6.34 3.09
N ASN A 238 2.83 -6.41 3.54
CA ASN A 238 3.17 -6.53 4.94
C ASN A 238 2.71 -5.32 5.75
N SER A 239 2.87 -4.11 5.18
CA SER A 239 2.34 -2.89 5.80
C SER A 239 0.82 -2.92 5.86
N LEU A 240 0.15 -3.21 4.75
CA LEU A 240 -1.31 -3.27 4.69
C LEU A 240 -1.88 -4.26 5.73
N THR A 241 -1.29 -5.44 5.85
CA THR A 241 -1.64 -6.44 6.87
C THR A 241 -1.52 -5.90 8.29
N ALA A 242 -0.50 -5.07 8.57
CA ALA A 242 -0.22 -4.57 9.90
C ALA A 242 -1.13 -3.40 10.32
N PHE A 243 -1.43 -2.46 9.42
CA PHE A 243 -2.25 -1.28 9.78
C PHE A 243 -3.73 -1.38 9.42
N ALA A 244 -4.16 -2.34 8.60
CA ALA A 244 -5.57 -2.49 8.22
C ALA A 244 -6.57 -2.58 9.40
N PRO A 245 -6.22 -3.15 10.58
CA PRO A 245 -7.08 -3.10 11.76
C PRO A 245 -7.43 -1.69 12.26
N LEU A 246 -6.75 -0.64 11.79
CA LEU A 246 -7.03 0.75 12.16
C LEU A 246 -8.15 1.41 11.34
N PHE A 247 -8.53 0.84 10.19
CA PHE A 247 -9.60 1.40 9.36
C PHE A 247 -10.94 1.58 10.09
N PRO A 248 -11.40 0.65 10.95
CA PRO A 248 -12.64 0.83 11.71
C PRO A 248 -12.62 2.04 12.64
N VAL A 249 -11.47 2.37 13.22
CA VAL A 249 -11.29 3.53 14.12
C VAL A 249 -11.63 4.83 13.40
N THR A 250 -11.36 4.90 12.09
CA THR A 250 -11.66 6.06 11.23
C THR A 250 -13.05 5.99 10.58
N GLY A 251 -13.91 5.05 11.00
CA GLY A 251 -15.22 4.82 10.40
C GLY A 251 -15.18 4.19 9.00
N LYS A 252 -14.02 3.63 8.59
CA LYS A 252 -13.81 3.04 7.25
C LYS A 252 -13.97 1.52 7.27
N ASN A 253 -15.04 1.02 7.89
CA ASN A 253 -15.31 -0.43 8.00
C ASN A 253 -15.32 -1.15 6.65
N ASN A 254 -15.80 -0.50 5.59
CA ASN A 254 -15.79 -1.06 4.24
C ASN A 254 -14.37 -1.35 3.74
N TYR A 255 -13.39 -0.49 4.06
CA TYR A 255 -11.99 -0.72 3.71
C TYR A 255 -11.44 -1.93 4.44
N THR A 256 -11.71 -2.08 5.74
CA THR A 256 -11.31 -3.27 6.51
C THR A 256 -11.82 -4.53 5.85
N THR A 257 -13.11 -4.59 5.53
CA THR A 257 -13.75 -5.74 4.87
C THR A 257 -13.12 -6.01 3.50
N SER A 258 -12.87 -4.97 2.70
CA SER A 258 -12.20 -5.11 1.41
C SER A 258 -10.77 -5.65 1.54
N VAL A 259 -10.02 -5.22 2.55
CA VAL A 259 -8.68 -5.75 2.84
C VAL A 259 -8.74 -7.21 3.32
N VAL A 260 -9.71 -7.59 4.17
CA VAL A 260 -9.93 -9.00 4.56
C VAL A 260 -10.08 -9.88 3.32
N HIS A 261 -10.99 -9.50 2.42
CA HIS A 261 -11.24 -10.25 1.18
C HIS A 261 -10.00 -10.32 0.30
N PHE A 262 -9.29 -9.20 0.13
CA PHE A 262 -8.07 -9.15 -0.67
C PHE A 262 -6.97 -10.07 -0.13
N LEU A 263 -6.66 -9.98 1.18
CA LEU A 263 -5.66 -10.85 1.81
C LEU A 263 -6.07 -12.33 1.78
N SER A 264 -7.37 -12.61 1.91
CA SER A 264 -7.91 -13.97 1.77
C SER A 264 -7.72 -14.52 0.35
N ILE A 265 -7.99 -13.71 -0.68
CA ILE A 265 -7.77 -14.08 -2.09
C ILE A 265 -6.30 -14.40 -2.32
N LEU A 266 -5.37 -13.57 -1.82
CA LEU A 266 -3.93 -13.80 -1.97
C LEU A 266 -3.49 -15.12 -1.31
N LYS A 267 -3.91 -15.37 -0.07
CA LYS A 267 -3.58 -16.62 0.63
C LYS A 267 -4.18 -17.86 -0.03
N LYS A 268 -5.35 -17.71 -0.65
CA LYS A 268 -6.03 -18.79 -1.38
C LYS A 268 -5.36 -19.09 -2.71
N TYR A 269 -4.84 -18.09 -3.41
CA TYR A 269 -4.24 -18.22 -4.75
C TYR A 269 -2.76 -17.82 -4.74
N LEU A 270 -1.87 -18.73 -4.34
CA LEU A 270 -0.42 -18.46 -4.23
C LEU A 270 0.22 -17.99 -5.54
N ASN A 271 -0.24 -18.49 -6.69
CA ASN A 271 0.23 -18.02 -7.98
C ASN A 271 -0.16 -16.56 -8.27
N LEU A 272 -1.32 -16.10 -7.77
CA LEU A 272 -1.67 -14.69 -7.87
C LEU A 272 -0.73 -13.84 -6.99
N GLU A 273 -0.42 -14.29 -5.78
CA GLU A 273 0.57 -13.62 -4.91
C GLU A 273 1.97 -13.57 -5.55
N ARG A 274 2.41 -14.65 -6.20
CA ARG A 274 3.66 -14.68 -6.99
C ARG A 274 3.65 -13.65 -8.11
N LYS A 275 2.54 -13.49 -8.86
CA LYS A 275 2.43 -12.44 -9.90
C LYS A 275 2.70 -11.05 -9.32
N PHE A 276 2.16 -10.76 -8.14
CA PHE A 276 2.34 -9.46 -7.51
C PHE A 276 3.78 -9.16 -7.12
N GLN A 277 4.60 -10.17 -6.78
CA GLN A 277 6.02 -9.96 -6.54
C GLN A 277 6.75 -9.31 -7.73
N TYR A 278 6.22 -9.48 -8.95
CA TYR A 278 6.76 -8.89 -10.17
C TYR A 278 5.97 -7.67 -10.67
N CYS A 279 4.69 -7.53 -10.30
CA CYS A 279 3.76 -6.57 -10.88
C CYS A 279 2.80 -5.99 -9.82
N ALA A 280 3.31 -5.49 -8.69
CA ALA A 280 2.49 -4.85 -7.65
C ALA A 280 2.18 -3.37 -7.90
N SER A 281 3.03 -2.71 -8.69
CA SER A 281 2.84 -1.34 -9.13
C SER A 281 3.00 -1.30 -10.65
N ILE A 282 2.73 -0.15 -11.26
CA ILE A 282 2.89 0.05 -12.69
C ILE A 282 4.08 0.95 -12.95
N ASN A 283 4.97 0.56 -13.87
CA ASN A 283 5.92 1.48 -14.47
C ASN A 283 5.32 2.05 -15.77
N LEU A 284 5.02 3.35 -15.83
CA LEU A 284 4.52 3.96 -17.07
C LEU A 284 5.58 4.71 -17.86
N ALA A 285 6.68 5.16 -17.23
CA ALA A 285 7.61 6.06 -17.89
C ALA A 285 9.07 6.00 -17.38
N ARG A 286 9.30 5.75 -16.09
CA ARG A 286 10.63 5.87 -15.47
C ARG A 286 10.89 4.77 -14.44
N LYS A 287 12.00 4.04 -14.63
CA LYS A 287 12.51 3.08 -13.64
C LYS A 287 12.71 3.80 -12.30
N GLY A 288 12.18 3.24 -11.21
CA GLY A 288 12.28 3.81 -9.87
C GLY A 288 11.10 4.72 -9.45
N HIS A 289 10.14 4.98 -10.35
CA HIS A 289 8.91 5.73 -10.03
C HIS A 289 7.69 4.91 -10.43
N TYR A 290 7.23 4.05 -9.52
CA TYR A 290 6.14 3.12 -9.77
C TYR A 290 4.88 3.58 -9.03
N PRO A 291 3.89 4.18 -9.69
CA PRO A 291 2.57 4.35 -9.10
C PRO A 291 1.88 3.00 -8.85
N ALA A 292 1.07 2.90 -7.80
CA ALA A 292 0.12 1.79 -7.68
C ALA A 292 -0.90 1.83 -8.85
N PHE A 293 -1.55 0.70 -9.15
CA PHE A 293 -2.46 0.61 -10.29
C PHE A 293 -3.56 1.70 -10.30
N ASP A 294 -4.18 1.96 -9.16
CA ASP A 294 -5.24 2.98 -9.01
C ASP A 294 -4.71 4.42 -9.00
N GLU A 295 -3.48 4.63 -8.53
CA GLU A 295 -2.77 5.92 -8.65
C GLU A 295 -2.44 6.22 -10.12
N ALA A 296 -1.86 5.25 -10.83
CA ALA A 296 -1.50 5.36 -12.24
C ALA A 296 -2.73 5.68 -13.09
N LEU A 297 -3.83 4.97 -12.83
CA LEU A 297 -5.13 5.24 -13.44
C LEU A 297 -5.55 6.70 -13.20
N LYS A 298 -5.46 7.20 -11.97
CA LYS A 298 -5.89 8.58 -11.65
C LYS A 298 -4.98 9.65 -12.27
N THR A 299 -3.67 9.47 -12.18
CA THR A 299 -2.64 10.43 -12.61
C THR A 299 -2.55 10.52 -14.13
N TYR A 300 -2.67 9.39 -14.84
CA TYR A 300 -2.44 9.32 -16.29
C TYR A 300 -3.74 9.16 -17.12
N GLY A 301 -4.91 9.53 -16.58
CA GLY A 301 -6.09 9.75 -17.43
C GLY A 301 -7.48 9.30 -16.95
N ILE A 302 -7.67 8.79 -15.73
CA ILE A 302 -9.02 8.48 -15.21
C ILE A 302 -9.72 9.67 -14.56
N GLY A 303 -9.02 10.73 -14.15
CA GLY A 303 -9.69 12.00 -13.84
C GLY A 303 -10.61 12.43 -15.00
N TYR A 304 -10.08 12.32 -16.21
CA TYR A 304 -10.75 12.66 -17.46
C TYR A 304 -11.84 11.66 -17.87
N ILE A 305 -11.60 10.35 -17.75
CA ILE A 305 -12.62 9.33 -18.06
C ILE A 305 -13.77 9.36 -17.02
N LYS A 306 -13.48 9.52 -15.72
CA LYS A 306 -14.54 9.68 -14.70
C LYS A 306 -15.33 10.98 -14.93
N GLN A 307 -14.68 12.09 -15.32
CA GLN A 307 -15.37 13.34 -15.66
C GLN A 307 -16.23 13.22 -16.92
N ASN A 308 -15.74 12.56 -17.98
CA ASN A 308 -16.51 12.30 -19.20
C ASN A 308 -17.67 11.31 -18.99
N ILE A 309 -17.50 10.28 -18.16
CA ILE A 309 -18.59 9.36 -17.76
C ILE A 309 -19.64 10.09 -16.90
N ILE A 310 -19.24 11.12 -16.16
CA ILE A 310 -20.14 11.98 -15.36
C ILE A 310 -20.69 13.17 -16.18
N GLY A 311 -20.25 13.36 -17.43
CA GLY A 311 -20.76 14.37 -18.35
C GLY A 311 -20.07 15.75 -18.29
N ASN A 312 -18.96 15.89 -17.56
CA ASN A 312 -18.18 17.13 -17.55
C ASN A 312 -17.14 17.11 -18.67
N ILE A 313 -17.36 17.90 -19.72
CA ILE A 313 -16.44 18.11 -20.85
C ILE A 313 -15.36 19.10 -20.40
N ILE A 314 -14.08 18.72 -20.51
CA ILE A 314 -12.96 19.63 -20.36
C ILE A 314 -12.17 19.64 -21.66
N ASP A 315 -11.70 20.82 -22.06
CA ASP A 315 -10.98 21.10 -23.29
C ASP A 315 -9.56 20.52 -23.30
N GLN A 316 -9.14 20.04 -24.48
CA GLN A 316 -7.84 19.43 -24.79
C GLN A 316 -6.66 20.37 -24.42
N GLU A 317 -6.87 21.69 -24.43
CA GLU A 317 -5.87 22.68 -24.03
C GLU A 317 -5.46 22.56 -22.55
N ASN A 318 -6.40 22.27 -21.65
CA ASN A 318 -6.10 22.09 -20.22
C ASN A 318 -5.30 20.81 -19.92
N LEU A 319 -5.38 19.82 -20.80
CA LEU A 319 -4.66 18.54 -20.68
C LEU A 319 -3.15 18.71 -20.93
N ASN A 320 -2.78 19.52 -21.92
CA ASN A 320 -1.38 19.76 -22.27
C ASN A 320 -0.63 20.58 -21.21
N LEU A 321 -1.35 21.30 -20.34
CA LEU A 321 -0.75 22.07 -19.23
C LEU A 321 -0.48 21.22 -17.97
N GLN A 322 -0.94 19.96 -17.93
CA GLN A 322 -0.82 19.07 -16.76
C GLN A 322 0.14 17.88 -16.97
N ILE A 323 0.69 17.71 -18.18
CA ILE A 323 1.74 16.72 -18.52
C ILE A 323 3.10 17.38 -18.42
#